data_AF-A0A975J3Z6-F1
#
_entry.id   AF-A0A975J3Z6-F1
#
_cell.length_a   1.000
_cell.length_b   1.000
_cell.length_c   1.000
_cell.angle_alpha   90.00
_cell.angle_beta   90.00
_cell.angle_gamma   90.00
#
_symmetry.space_group_name_H-M   'P 1'
#
loop_
_entity.id
_entity.type
_entity.pdbx_description
1 polymer ?
#
loop_
_entity_poly.entity_id
_entity_poly.type
_entity_poly.pdbx_seq_one_letter_code
_entity_poly.pdbx_strand_id
1 'polypeptide(L)'
;MAKSVTVYEVSQVIGKDMAQKLIEEYGGMSCYLSTDPMALEFPGKPEKNEYIKNLFFNSGKSVNEIAEKVGMSIDHIRKIVNER
;
A
#
# COMPACT_ATOMS: atom_id res chain seq x y z
N MET A 1 9.95 -16.55 -11.45
CA MET A 1 9.07 -16.34 -12.61
C MET A 1 8.04 -15.31 -12.20
N ALA A 2 7.83 -14.25 -12.99
CA ALA A 2 6.76 -13.29 -12.70
C ALA A 2 5.41 -13.99 -12.91
N LYS A 3 4.59 -14.05 -11.86
CA LYS A 3 3.25 -14.63 -11.94
C LYS A 3 2.29 -13.54 -12.43
N SER A 4 1.71 -13.75 -13.61
CA SER A 4 0.59 -12.92 -14.08
C SER A 4 -0.67 -13.30 -13.32
N VAL A 5 -1.42 -12.30 -12.86
CA VAL A 5 -2.72 -12.47 -12.19
C VAL A 5 -3.79 -11.96 -13.13
N THR A 6 -4.88 -12.71 -13.27
CA THR A 6 -6.01 -12.32 -14.12
C THR A 6 -6.89 -11.29 -13.41
N VAL A 7 -7.55 -10.44 -14.19
CA VAL A 7 -8.57 -9.52 -13.67
C VAL A 7 -9.66 -10.26 -12.89
N TYR A 8 -10.01 -11.47 -13.31
CA TYR A 8 -10.98 -12.30 -12.60
C TYR A 8 -10.52 -12.62 -11.17
N GLU A 9 -9.27 -13.05 -10.99
CA GLU A 9 -8.70 -13.31 -9.66
C GLU A 9 -8.67 -12.04 -8.80
N VAL A 10 -8.30 -10.89 -9.37
CA VAL A 10 -8.33 -9.60 -8.66
C VAL A 10 -9.75 -9.26 -8.21
N SER A 11 -10.75 -9.46 -9.07
CA SER A 11 -12.16 -9.18 -8.77
C SER A 11 -12.72 -10.02 -7.62
N GLN A 12 -12.17 -11.21 -7.36
CA GLN A 12 -12.58 -12.04 -6.22
C GLN A 12 -12.12 -11.47 -4.88
N VAL A 13 -11.08 -10.61 -4.87
CA VAL A 13 -10.50 -10.03 -3.64
C VAL A 13 -11.04 -8.65 -3.36
N ILE A 14 -11.13 -7.78 -4.38
CA ILE A 14 -11.52 -6.37 -4.20
C ILE A 14 -12.94 -6.04 -4.69
N GLY A 15 -13.63 -7.01 -5.28
CA GLY A 15 -14.94 -6.82 -5.91
C GLY A 15 -14.85 -6.36 -7.37
N LYS A 16 -15.94 -6.60 -8.13
CA LYS A 16 -16.01 -6.30 -9.57
C LYS A 16 -15.89 -4.80 -9.86
N ASP A 17 -16.57 -3.97 -9.10
CA ASP A 17 -16.60 -2.51 -9.34
C ASP A 17 -15.22 -1.87 -9.17
N MET A 18 -14.48 -2.31 -8.15
CA MET A 18 -13.10 -1.83 -7.92
C MET A 18 -12.13 -2.39 -8.96
N ALA A 19 -12.29 -3.65 -9.35
CA ALA A 19 -11.49 -4.23 -10.42
C ALA A 19 -11.71 -3.50 -11.75
N GLN A 20 -12.95 -3.08 -12.05
CA GLN A 20 -13.25 -2.31 -13.26
C GLN A 20 -12.55 -0.94 -13.23
N LYS A 21 -12.64 -0.18 -12.14
CA LYS A 21 -11.94 1.10 -12.01
C LYS A 21 -10.43 0.97 -12.19
N LEU A 22 -9.85 -0.11 -11.65
CA LEU A 22 -8.43 -0.40 -11.79
C LEU A 22 -8.03 -0.64 -13.27
N ILE A 23 -8.88 -1.31 -14.05
CA ILE A 23 -8.65 -1.49 -15.49
C ILE A 23 -8.83 -0.18 -16.25
N GLU A 24 -9.82 0.63 -15.89
CA GLU A 24 -10.08 1.91 -16.56
C GLU A 24 -8.92 2.90 -16.39
N GLU A 25 -8.34 2.96 -15.19
CA GLU A 25 -7.20 3.85 -14.92
C GLU A 25 -5.85 3.26 -15.36
N TYR A 26 -5.64 1.94 -15.22
CA TYR A 26 -4.32 1.33 -15.36
C TYR A 26 -4.21 0.21 -16.41
N GLY A 27 -5.28 -0.05 -17.17
CA GLY A 27 -5.34 -1.10 -18.18
C GLY A 27 -4.24 -0.99 -19.23
N GLY A 28 -3.60 -2.11 -19.56
CA GLY A 28 -2.51 -2.16 -20.54
C GLY A 28 -1.12 -1.81 -19.98
N MET A 29 -1.03 -1.37 -18.72
CA MET A 29 0.25 -1.22 -18.03
C MET A 29 0.67 -2.50 -17.32
N SER A 30 1.96 -2.82 -17.38
CA SER A 30 2.56 -3.89 -16.58
C SER A 30 3.00 -3.33 -15.22
N CYS A 31 2.48 -3.87 -14.13
CA CYS A 31 3.01 -3.61 -12.80
C CYS A 31 3.82 -4.81 -12.30
N TYR A 32 4.94 -4.52 -11.63
CA TYR A 32 5.69 -5.54 -10.91
C TYR A 32 5.26 -5.49 -9.46
N LEU A 33 4.83 -6.63 -8.92
CA LEU A 33 4.48 -6.76 -7.51
C LEU A 33 5.58 -7.59 -6.84
N SER A 34 6.23 -7.01 -5.84
CA SER A 34 7.19 -7.75 -5.01
C SER A 34 6.48 -8.88 -4.27
N THR A 35 7.13 -10.04 -4.21
CA THR A 35 6.65 -11.18 -3.40
C THR A 35 7.06 -11.08 -1.93
N ASP A 36 7.90 -10.10 -1.58
CA ASP A 36 8.27 -9.85 -0.20
C ASP A 36 7.10 -9.13 0.52
N PRO A 37 6.47 -9.75 1.53
CA PRO A 37 5.37 -9.15 2.26
C PRO A 37 5.76 -7.88 3.03
N MET A 38 7.07 -7.63 3.22
CA MET A 38 7.60 -6.41 3.85
C MET A 38 8.03 -5.36 2.83
N ALA A 39 8.09 -5.70 1.53
CA ALA A 39 8.37 -4.75 0.47
C ALA A 39 7.10 -3.96 0.12
N LEU A 40 6.69 -3.08 1.04
CA LEU A 40 5.79 -1.99 0.68
C LEU A 40 6.57 -1.04 -0.25
N GLU A 41 6.29 -1.16 -1.55
CA GLU A 41 6.83 -0.26 -2.56
C GLU A 41 5.97 1.01 -2.62
N PHE A 42 6.63 2.15 -2.48
CA PHE A 42 6.00 3.45 -2.60
C PHE A 42 6.64 4.21 -3.77
N PRO A 43 5.85 4.91 -4.60
CA PRO A 43 6.38 5.74 -5.69
C PRO A 43 7.41 6.77 -5.20
N GLY A 44 7.24 7.25 -3.97
CA GLY A 44 8.14 8.20 -3.33
C GLY A 44 7.93 8.31 -1.82
N LYS A 45 8.71 9.20 -1.21
CA LYS A 45 8.58 9.56 0.21
C LYS A 45 7.22 10.19 0.55
N PRO A 46 6.63 11.08 -0.28
CA PRO A 46 5.33 11.67 0.02
C PRO A 46 4.22 10.62 0.17
N GLU A 47 4.14 9.68 -0.77
CA GLU A 47 3.12 8.62 -0.81
C GLU A 47 3.30 7.66 0.37
N LYS A 48 4.56 7.35 0.72
CA LYS A 48 4.88 6.57 1.93
C LYS A 48 4.41 7.28 3.20
N ASN A 49 4.66 8.58 3.31
CA ASN A 49 4.26 9.36 4.48
C ASN A 49 2.74 9.47 4.58
N GLU A 50 2.05 9.66 3.45
CA GLU A 50 0.60 9.70 3.40
C GLU A 50 -0.01 8.33 3.79
N TYR A 51 0.54 7.23 3.30
CA TYR A 51 0.15 5.89 3.73
C TYR A 51 0.30 5.70 5.25
N ILE A 52 1.42 6.13 5.83
CA ILE A 52 1.65 6.07 7.29
C ILE A 52 0.60 6.91 8.05
N LYS A 53 0.32 8.14 7.58
CA LYS A 53 -0.72 9.00 8.17
C LYS A 53 -2.10 8.35 8.08
N ASN A 54 -2.44 7.75 6.95
CA ASN A 54 -3.72 7.06 6.75
C ASN A 54 -3.87 5.83 7.67
N LEU A 55 -2.80 5.05 7.88
CA LEU A 55 -2.84 3.95 8.85
C LEU A 55 -3.09 4.43 10.28
N PHE A 56 -2.52 5.57 10.66
CA PHE A 56 -2.70 6.12 12.00
C PHE A 56 -4.08 6.76 12.19
N PHE A 57 -4.46 7.70 11.31
CA PHE A 57 -5.67 8.50 11.47
C PHE A 57 -6.94 7.79 11.02
N ASN A 58 -6.88 6.96 9.97
CA ASN A 58 -8.08 6.37 9.36
C ASN A 58 -8.28 4.89 9.72
N SER A 59 -7.20 4.17 10.05
CA SER A 59 -7.28 2.74 10.41
C SER A 59 -7.14 2.48 11.92
N GLY A 60 -6.84 3.50 12.73
CA GLY A 60 -6.72 3.41 14.19
C GLY A 60 -5.55 2.53 14.67
N LYS A 61 -4.54 2.29 13.82
CA LYS A 61 -3.37 1.47 14.19
C LYS A 61 -2.43 2.24 15.10
N SER A 62 -1.83 1.54 16.06
CA SER A 62 -0.79 2.10 16.91
C SER A 62 0.51 2.36 16.13
N VAL A 63 1.32 3.29 16.64
CA VAL A 63 2.64 3.60 16.06
C VAL A 63 3.55 2.36 15.97
N ASN A 64 3.46 1.46 16.95
CA ASN A 64 4.26 0.23 16.98
C ASN A 64 3.86 -0.73 15.85
N GLU A 65 2.55 -0.95 15.64
CA GLU A 65 2.06 -1.79 14.53
C GLU A 65 2.44 -1.22 13.17
N ILE A 66 2.44 0.11 13.04
CA ILE A 66 2.86 0.78 11.80
C ILE A 66 4.37 0.64 11.59
N ALA A 67 5.17 0.78 12.65
CA ALA A 67 6.62 0.61 12.62
C ALA A 67 7.02 -0.79 12.14
N GLU A 68 6.40 -1.83 12.72
CA GLU A 68 6.59 -3.22 12.31
C GLU A 68 6.16 -3.44 10.85
N LYS A 69 4.99 -2.91 10.46
CA LYS A 69 4.44 -3.10 9.12
C LYS A 69 5.25 -2.42 8.01
N VAL A 70 5.83 -1.26 8.30
CA VAL A 70 6.56 -0.45 7.30
C VAL A 70 8.08 -0.64 7.41
N GLY A 71 8.55 -1.43 8.38
CA GLY A 71 9.96 -1.70 8.62
C GLY A 71 10.76 -0.45 9.01
N MET A 72 10.16 0.45 9.80
CA MET A 72 10.76 1.72 10.21
C MET A 72 10.79 1.85 11.72
N SER A 73 11.75 2.61 12.26
CA SER A 73 11.79 2.92 13.68
C SER A 73 10.55 3.71 14.13
N ILE A 74 10.05 3.40 15.33
CA ILE A 74 8.91 4.08 15.98
C ILE A 74 9.07 5.61 15.97
N ASP A 75 10.26 6.13 16.27
CA ASP A 75 10.50 7.58 16.32
C ASP A 75 10.34 8.26 14.96
N HIS A 76 10.72 7.59 13.88
CA HIS A 76 10.53 8.10 12.53
C HIS A 76 9.03 8.13 12.17
N ILE A 77 8.27 7.10 12.55
CA ILE A 77 6.81 7.09 12.36
C ILE A 77 6.17 8.26 13.13
N ARG A 78 6.57 8.48 14.39
CA ARG A 78 6.08 9.62 15.19
C ARG A 78 6.36 10.95 14.52
N LYS A 79 7.55 11.12 13.94
CA LYS A 79 7.91 12.34 13.21
C LYS A 79 6.96 12.58 12.04
N ILE A 80 6.69 11.54 11.23
CA ILE A 80 5.81 11.62 10.06
C ILE A 80 4.36 11.94 10.46
N VAL A 81 3.84 11.30 11.51
CA VAL A 81 2.47 11.50 11.99
C VAL A 81 2.27 12.92 12.56
N ASN A 82 3.29 13.47 13.21
CA ASN A 82 3.23 14.80 13.81
C ASN A 82 3.62 15.95 12.85
N GLU A 83 4.14 15.63 11.67
CA GLU A 83 4.48 16.61 10.64
C GLU A 83 3.18 17.16 10.03
N ARG A 84 2.88 18.44 10.33
CA ARG A 84 1.70 19.16 9.85
C ARG A 84 1.85 19.57 8.39
#